data_AF-A0A4Z2F0T9-F1
#
_entry.id   AF-A0A4Z2F0T9-F1
#
_cell.length_a   1.000
_cell.length_b   1.000
_cell.length_c   1.000
_cell.angle_alpha   90.00
_cell.angle_beta   90.00
_cell.angle_gamma   90.00
#
_symmetry.space_group_name_H-M   'P 1'
#
loop_
_entity.id
_entity.type
_entity.pdbx_description
1 polymer ?
#
loop_
_entity_poly.entity_id
_entity_poly.type
_entity_poly.pdbx_seq_one_letter_code
_entity_poly.pdbx_strand_id
1 'polypeptide(L)'
;MGHVGFYGLDESDLDKEFRLPTTTFIGGSESALPLKEIIRRLEMAYCQHIGVEFMFINDLDQCQWIREKFETPGIMQFTLEEKRTLLARMVRSTR
;
A
#
# COMPACT_ATOMS: atom_id res chain seq x y z
N MET A 1 -16.83 -4.84 1.25
CA MET A 1 -16.61 -4.84 -0.21
C MET A 1 -16.91 -3.45 -0.73
N GLY A 2 -15.89 -2.67 -1.10
CA GLY A 2 -16.09 -1.33 -1.67
C GLY A 2 -16.74 -1.43 -3.05
N HIS A 3 -17.90 -0.79 -3.23
CA HIS A 3 -18.56 -0.74 -4.53
C HIS A 3 -17.80 0.23 -5.45
N VAL A 4 -17.13 -0.32 -6.47
CA VAL A 4 -16.42 0.39 -7.55
C VAL A 4 -17.35 1.35 -8.33
N GLY A 5 -18.67 1.12 -8.27
CA GLY A 5 -19.70 1.93 -8.92
C GLY A 5 -19.82 3.39 -8.46
N PHE A 6 -19.19 3.79 -7.34
CA PHE A 6 -19.22 5.20 -6.91
C PHE A 6 -18.51 6.15 -7.89
N TYR A 7 -17.55 5.65 -8.66
CA TYR A 7 -16.78 6.44 -9.63
C TYR A 7 -17.21 6.19 -11.09
N GLY A 8 -18.35 5.53 -11.31
CA GLY A 8 -18.81 5.15 -12.65
C GLY A 8 -17.94 4.05 -13.30
N LEU A 9 -17.13 3.35 -12.51
CA LEU A 9 -16.35 2.19 -12.92
C LEU A 9 -17.18 0.93 -12.67
N ASP A 10 -17.18 0.01 -13.62
CA ASP A 10 -17.88 -1.28 -13.52
C ASP A 10 -16.89 -2.46 -13.48
N GLU A 11 -17.40 -3.68 -13.25
CA GLU A 11 -16.55 -4.88 -13.24
C GLU A 11 -15.81 -5.10 -14.56
N SER A 12 -16.37 -4.65 -15.70
CA SER A 12 -15.72 -4.71 -17.00
C SER A 12 -14.48 -3.81 -17.12
N ASP A 13 -14.31 -2.82 -16.23
CA ASP A 13 -13.14 -1.95 -16.17
C ASP A 13 -11.97 -2.57 -15.39
N LEU A 14 -12.20 -3.63 -14.61
CA LEU A 14 -11.20 -4.22 -13.73
C LEU A 14 -9.95 -4.70 -14.46
N ASP A 15 -10.11 -5.17 -15.70
CA ASP A 15 -9.01 -5.64 -16.55
C ASP A 15 -8.40 -4.55 -17.43
N LYS A 16 -8.96 -3.33 -17.44
CA LYS A 16 -8.42 -2.21 -18.23
C LYS A 16 -7.18 -1.65 -17.55
N GLU A 17 -6.17 -1.33 -18.35
CA GLU A 17 -4.93 -0.70 -17.88
C GLU A 17 -5.09 0.81 -17.70
N PHE A 18 -4.56 1.31 -16.58
CA PHE A 18 -4.52 2.73 -16.26
C PHE A 18 -3.07 3.15 -16.01
N ARG A 19 -2.69 4.31 -16.57
CA ARG A 19 -1.40 4.94 -16.24
C ARG A 19 -1.44 5.46 -14.80
N LEU A 20 -0.40 5.13 -14.06
CA LEU A 20 -0.24 5.61 -12.70
C LEU A 20 0.27 7.06 -12.71
N PRO A 21 -0.23 7.91 -11.80
CA PRO A 21 0.34 9.24 -11.60
C PRO A 21 1.75 9.13 -11.01
N THR A 22 2.60 10.11 -11.28
CA THR A 22 3.97 10.15 -10.72
C THR A 22 4.02 10.34 -9.20
N THR A 23 2.87 10.59 -8.57
CA THR A 23 2.71 10.86 -7.14
C THR A 23 2.38 9.61 -6.32
N THR A 24 2.28 8.44 -6.94
CA THR A 24 2.04 7.16 -6.24
C THR A 24 3.20 6.21 -6.43
N PHE A 25 3.45 5.39 -5.41
CA PHE A 25 4.53 4.39 -5.43
C PHE A 25 4.00 2.95 -5.52
N ILE A 26 2.67 2.76 -5.61
CA ILE A 26 2.06 1.43 -5.75
C ILE A 26 2.54 0.70 -7.00
N GLY A 27 2.98 1.42 -8.03
CA GLY A 27 3.50 0.85 -9.27
C GLY A 27 4.83 0.14 -9.09
N GLY A 28 5.63 0.49 -8.08
CA GLY A 28 7.03 0.07 -8.03
C GLY A 28 7.76 0.49 -9.31
N SER A 29 8.18 -0.49 -10.12
CA SER A 29 8.80 -0.25 -11.43
C SER A 29 7.80 -0.10 -12.59
N GLU A 30 6.51 -0.34 -12.36
CA GLU A 30 5.47 -0.32 -13.39
C GLU A 30 4.83 1.08 -13.51
N SER A 31 4.66 1.55 -14.75
CA SER A 31 4.06 2.87 -15.03
C SER A 31 2.56 2.82 -15.33
N ALA A 32 2.02 1.61 -15.54
CA ALA A 32 0.61 1.34 -15.73
C ALA A 32 0.25 0.00 -15.09
N LEU A 33 -0.99 -0.11 -14.61
CA LEU A 33 -1.52 -1.33 -13.99
C LEU A 33 -3.00 -1.51 -14.36
N PRO A 34 -3.49 -2.75 -14.44
CA PRO A 34 -4.93 -3.02 -14.47
C PRO A 34 -5.64 -2.44 -13.23
N LEU A 35 -6.87 -1.95 -13.39
CA LEU A 35 -7.63 -1.38 -12.27
C LEU A 35 -7.75 -2.35 -11.07
N LYS A 36 -7.96 -3.63 -11.33
CA LYS A 36 -7.98 -4.67 -10.27
C LYS A 36 -6.70 -4.69 -9.45
N GLU A 37 -5.55 -4.48 -10.09
CA GLU A 37 -4.26 -4.51 -9.44
C GLU A 37 -4.00 -3.21 -8.68
N ILE A 38 -4.45 -2.07 -9.21
CA ILE A 38 -4.43 -0.78 -8.50
C ILE A 38 -5.22 -0.88 -7.19
N ILE A 39 -6.46 -1.38 -7.25
CA ILE A 39 -7.30 -1.58 -6.07
C ILE A 39 -6.60 -2.52 -5.08
N ARG A 40 -6.12 -3.67 -5.55
CA ARG A 40 -5.43 -4.65 -4.69
C ARG A 40 -4.22 -4.04 -3.97
N ARG A 41 -3.40 -3.25 -4.67
CA ARG A 41 -2.20 -2.62 -4.08
C ARG A 41 -2.57 -1.52 -3.08
N LEU A 42 -3.61 -0.73 -3.36
CA LEU A 42 -4.12 0.25 -2.40
C LEU A 42 -4.70 -0.42 -1.14
N GLU A 43 -5.44 -1.51 -1.30
CA GLU A 43 -5.93 -2.31 -0.17
C GLU A 43 -4.78 -2.92 0.65
N MET A 44 -3.69 -3.32 -0.01
CA MET A 44 -2.47 -3.79 0.67
C MET A 44 -1.73 -2.68 1.42
N ALA A 45 -1.72 -1.45 0.90
CA ALA A 45 -1.02 -0.33 1.52
C ALA A 45 -1.79 0.27 2.71
N TYR A 46 -3.13 0.38 2.60
CA TYR A 46 -3.94 1.17 3.53
C TYR A 46 -4.96 0.37 4.36
N CYS A 47 -5.31 -0.86 3.95
CA CYS A 47 -6.44 -1.61 4.52
C CYS A 47 -6.03 -2.95 5.17
N GLN A 48 -4.74 -3.15 5.48
CA GLN A 48 -4.25 -4.37 6.14
C GLN A 48 -4.29 -4.21 7.67
N HIS A 49 -3.28 -4.73 8.37
CA HIS A 49 -3.16 -4.64 9.82
C HIS A 49 -2.81 -3.24 10.34
N ILE A 50 -2.46 -2.30 9.45
CA ILE A 50 -2.08 -0.93 9.77
C ILE A 50 -2.92 0.00 8.88
N GLY A 51 -3.68 0.92 9.51
CA GLY A 51 -4.32 2.04 8.83
C GLY A 51 -3.47 3.29 8.98
N VAL A 52 -3.08 3.91 7.87
CA VAL A 52 -2.22 5.09 7.87
C VAL A 52 -3.05 6.34 7.55
N GLU A 53 -3.19 7.22 8.53
CA GLU A 53 -3.88 8.50 8.37
C GLU A 53 -2.86 9.63 8.36
N PHE A 54 -2.64 10.24 7.20
CA PHE A 54 -1.63 11.31 7.05
C PHE A 54 -2.08 12.44 6.10
N MET A 55 -3.23 12.28 5.44
CA MET A 55 -3.73 13.22 4.43
C MET A 55 -4.12 14.60 5.01
N PHE A 56 -4.13 14.76 6.34
CA PHE A 56 -4.33 16.05 7.01
C PHE A 56 -3.04 16.87 7.14
N ILE A 57 -1.87 16.31 6.79
CA ILE A 57 -0.60 17.01 6.84
C ILE A 57 -0.50 17.95 5.63
N ASN A 58 -0.22 19.23 5.88
CA ASN A 58 -0.08 20.24 4.81
C ASN A 58 1.27 20.19 4.09
N ASP A 59 2.30 19.63 4.72
CA ASP A 59 3.63 19.47 4.15
C ASP A 59 3.63 18.33 3.12
N LEU A 60 3.89 18.69 1.86
CA LEU A 60 3.91 17.76 0.75
C LEU A 60 5.08 16.78 0.83
N ASP A 61 6.24 17.22 1.34
CA ASP A 61 7.42 16.35 1.45
C ASP A 61 7.18 15.26 2.49
N GLN A 62 6.51 15.61 3.59
CA GLN A 62 6.08 14.64 4.60
C GLN A 62 5.05 13.66 4.04
N CYS A 63 4.03 14.16 3.32
CA CYS A 63 3.04 13.30 2.68
C CYS A 63 3.68 12.34 1.67
N GLN A 64 4.62 12.85 0.87
CA GLN A 64 5.33 12.07 -0.13
C GLN A 64 6.21 11.01 0.52
N TRP A 65 6.94 11.35 1.59
CA TRP A 65 7.75 10.39 2.33
C TRP A 65 6.91 9.25 2.91
N ILE A 66 5.74 9.57 3.47
CA ILE A 66 4.81 8.55 3.99
C ILE A 66 4.31 7.68 2.83
N ARG A 67 3.87 8.27 1.70
CA ARG A 67 3.44 7.50 0.52
C ARG A 67 4.54 6.57 0.03
N GLU A 68 5.75 7.08 -0.16
CA GLU A 68 6.89 6.25 -0.61
C GLU A 68 7.12 5.10 0.36
N LYS A 69 7.04 5.35 1.66
CA LYS A 69 7.26 4.32 2.66
C LYS A 69 6.19 3.22 2.62
N PHE A 70 4.91 3.57 2.49
CA PHE A 70 3.80 2.62 2.63
C PHE A 70 3.26 2.05 1.32
N GLU A 71 3.32 2.81 0.22
CA GLU A 71 2.83 2.36 -1.09
C GLU A 71 3.87 1.50 -1.83
N THR A 72 5.16 1.60 -1.49
CA THR A 72 6.20 0.80 -2.15
C THR A 72 5.98 -0.70 -1.92
N PRO A 73 5.85 -1.50 -3.00
CA PRO A 73 5.64 -2.94 -2.88
C PRO A 73 6.72 -3.61 -2.04
N GLY A 74 6.31 -4.46 -1.10
CA GLY A 74 7.23 -5.26 -0.27
C GLY A 74 7.66 -4.61 1.05
N ILE A 75 7.18 -3.40 1.39
CA ILE A 75 7.48 -2.73 2.66
C ILE A 75 7.23 -3.60 3.92
N MET A 76 6.21 -4.45 3.89
CA MET A 76 5.85 -5.35 5.01
C MET A 76 6.46 -6.76 4.90
N GLN A 77 7.40 -6.98 3.98
CA GLN A 77 8.07 -8.26 3.82
C GLN A 77 9.33 -8.33 4.69
N PHE A 78 9.25 -9.11 5.76
CA PHE A 78 10.39 -9.38 6.64
C PHE A 78 11.11 -10.67 6.24
N THR A 79 12.42 -10.63 6.29
CA THR A 79 13.29 -11.80 6.18
C THR A 79 13.07 -12.77 7.34
N LEU A 80 13.48 -14.02 7.17
CA LEU A 80 13.38 -15.04 8.23
C LEU A 80 14.16 -14.64 9.49
N GLU A 81 15.32 -14.00 9.33
CA GLU A 81 16.15 -13.55 10.44
C GLU A 81 15.51 -12.40 11.22
N GLU A 82 14.89 -11.44 10.53
CA GLU A 82 14.13 -10.36 11.19
C GLU A 82 12.94 -10.93 11.97
N LYS A 83 12.20 -11.87 11.39
CA LYS A 83 11.08 -12.54 12.09
C LYS A 83 11.56 -13.26 13.35
N ARG A 84 12.70 -13.98 13.28
CA ARG A 84 13.31 -14.64 14.45
C ARG A 84 13.74 -13.62 15.51
N THR A 85 14.32 -12.51 15.09
CA THR A 85 14.74 -11.43 15.99
C THR A 85 13.55 -10.78 16.69
N LEU A 86 12.48 -10.48 15.96
CA LEU A 86 11.23 -9.95 16.51
C LEU A 86 10.61 -10.92 17.51
N LEU A 87 10.52 -12.20 17.18
CA LEU A 87 10.02 -13.24 18.10
C LEU A 87 10.86 -13.33 19.37
N ALA A 88 12.19 -13.34 19.25
CA ALA A 88 13.09 -13.39 20.40
C ALA A 88 12.92 -12.16 21.31
N ARG A 89 12.66 -10.97 20.74
CA ARG A 89 12.34 -9.75 21.51
C ARG A 89 11.02 -9.89 22.25
N MET A 90 9.96 -10.39 21.60
CA MET A 90 8.67 -10.63 22.24
C MET A 90 8.79 -11.61 23.42
N VAL A 91 9.48 -12.74 23.24
CA VAL A 91 9.69 -13.74 24.31
C VAL A 91 10.44 -13.16 25.51
N ARG A 92 11.45 -12.31 25.27
CA ARG A 92 12.19 -11.64 26.35
C ARG A 92 11.34 -10.63 27.12
N SER A 93 10.42 -9.92 26.47
CA SER A 93 9.57 -8.91 27.11
C SER A 93 8.43 -9.50 27.94
N THR A 94 8.02 -10.74 27.68
CA THR A 94 6.95 -11.43 28.42
C THR A 94 7.45 -12.09 29.72
N ARG A 95 8.76 -12.04 29.99
CA ARG A 95 9.40 -12.67 31.16
C ARG A 95 9.84 -11.62 32.16
#